data_AF-B1I3W7-F1
#
_entry.id   AF-B1I3W7-F1
#
_cell.length_a   1.000
_cell.length_b   1.000
_cell.length_c   1.000
_cell.angle_alpha   90.00
_cell.angle_beta   90.00
_cell.angle_gamma   90.00
#
_symmetry.space_group_name_H-M   'P 1'
#
loop_
_entity.id
_entity.type
_entity.pdbx_description
1 polymer ?
#
loop_
_entity_poly.entity_id
_entity_poly.type
_entity_poly.pdbx_seq_one_letter_code
_entity_poly.pdbx_strand_id
1 'polypeptide(L)'
;MVLALKVFRFWLKAFLTRVLVLPLLPVLGWGPATHPLLNKWALERAREERDRGNGRVNPEILARLSSHRETYFFAGNSADVISLYHLGSGGTSIYDYAHNYHPDHARGIPVFGYTLIDEWLEAARGNREITYPERDFVVACGWLSHQLADWYAHYIPVDRQGGPVLDPATEPDGSEIFSGYSNAHQVLGAWFFPEILALYRLVDHALIEFAHDILLLDSAEHLRRHNRVELFHTYPGKGRRHNLLTAASERFHGVTARIPPEDVEVLKRDFNTLIRGQCVFVELLLHRYPWLVETLRKSIGPAAAQKPDYLELCVAKIVNGLFCKSFAEIKELARRAECRPGTLTPPLEIREFGRSGTAFFDVFRRVGEYLTPELIRRLTTCDGAANLRLLWGLIDVRACLVKELAHYGAARWFWGLAESLYPDPALWGFLEELIGGEAGDLEAPRERFRRLLQPVVDFAGPAGLDEKDRLRWMLERGELWVKIVPGVALDRPSPEKGINPVTVRFWINNYPVEELTRFFELDSHWDGLKLMLRCLVREPLCSGRHYLQVNAVDNGGTEARGLRREIGIGTR
;
A
#
# COMPACT_ATOMS: atom_id res chain seq x y z
N MET A 1 10.57 17.44 -44.65
CA MET A 1 10.53 15.97 -44.57
C MET A 1 11.23 15.40 -43.33
N VAL A 2 12.49 15.77 -43.06
CA VAL A 2 13.23 15.32 -41.85
C VAL A 2 12.56 15.74 -40.53
N LEU A 3 11.98 16.94 -40.47
CA LEU A 3 11.25 17.43 -39.29
C LEU A 3 9.94 16.65 -39.05
N ALA A 4 9.19 16.34 -40.12
CA ALA A 4 7.98 15.53 -40.05
C ALA A 4 8.28 14.07 -39.63
N LEU A 5 9.42 13.51 -40.08
CA LEU A 5 9.87 12.19 -39.65
C LEU A 5 10.30 12.17 -38.17
N LYS A 6 10.90 13.26 -37.67
CA LYS A 6 11.24 13.41 -36.24
C LYS A 6 10.01 13.59 -35.37
N VAL A 7 9.03 14.39 -35.81
CA VAL A 7 7.75 14.56 -35.12
C VAL A 7 6.94 13.26 -35.14
N PHE A 8 6.91 12.54 -36.26
CA PHE A 8 6.27 11.23 -36.37
C PHE A 8 6.97 10.16 -35.52
N ARG A 9 8.32 10.12 -35.48
CA ARG A 9 9.06 9.22 -34.58
C ARG A 9 8.88 9.59 -33.11
N PHE A 10 8.75 10.87 -32.77
CA PHE A 10 8.44 11.31 -31.41
C PHE A 10 7.01 10.91 -31.00
N TRP A 11 6.03 11.15 -31.87
CA TRP A 11 4.64 10.72 -31.66
C TRP A 11 4.50 9.20 -31.60
N LEU A 12 5.19 8.47 -32.48
CA LEU A 12 5.18 7.01 -32.51
C LEU A 12 5.94 6.44 -31.32
N LYS A 13 7.05 7.05 -30.89
CA LYS A 13 7.76 6.66 -29.67
C LYS A 13 6.90 6.96 -28.45
N ALA A 14 6.31 8.14 -28.30
CA ALA A 14 5.40 8.47 -27.20
C ALA A 14 4.13 7.59 -27.19
N PHE A 15 3.58 7.26 -28.37
CA PHE A 15 2.43 6.38 -28.52
C PHE A 15 2.80 4.92 -28.22
N LEU A 16 3.92 4.42 -28.74
CA LEU A 16 4.41 3.07 -28.45
C LEU A 16 4.83 2.98 -26.98
N THR A 17 5.62 3.91 -26.46
CA THR A 17 5.90 4.05 -25.03
C THR A 17 4.59 3.99 -24.25
N ARG A 18 3.60 4.84 -24.49
CA ARG A 18 2.30 4.77 -23.81
C ARG A 18 1.55 3.45 -23.96
N VAL A 19 1.64 2.78 -25.11
CA VAL A 19 1.02 1.46 -25.41
C VAL A 19 1.81 0.29 -24.77
N LEU A 20 3.10 0.47 -24.52
CA LEU A 20 4.00 -0.55 -24.01
C LEU A 20 4.18 -0.41 -22.50
N VAL A 21 4.09 0.80 -21.96
CA VAL A 21 4.27 1.19 -20.53
C VAL A 21 3.13 0.66 -19.65
N LEU A 22 2.06 0.23 -20.30
CA LEU A 22 0.82 -0.28 -19.74
C LEU A 22 0.83 -1.29 -18.60
N PRO A 23 1.74 -2.26 -18.52
CA PRO A 23 1.70 -3.22 -17.45
C PRO A 23 2.49 -2.74 -16.23
N LEU A 24 2.71 -1.44 -15.98
CA LEU A 24 3.59 -1.00 -14.88
C LEU A 24 3.16 0.28 -14.16
N LEU A 25 1.88 0.68 -14.20
CA LEU A 25 1.50 2.03 -13.76
C LEU A 25 0.51 2.08 -12.56
N PRO A 26 0.95 1.96 -11.28
CA PRO A 26 0.01 1.63 -10.21
C PRO A 26 0.04 2.52 -8.94
N VAL A 27 -1.02 2.37 -8.14
CA VAL A 27 -1.01 2.44 -6.67
C VAL A 27 -1.17 0.99 -6.20
N LEU A 28 -0.07 0.32 -5.90
CA LEU A 28 -0.10 -1.09 -5.50
C LEU A 28 -0.40 -1.21 -4.02
N GLY A 29 -1.01 -2.33 -3.65
CA GLY A 29 -0.78 -2.91 -2.33
C GLY A 29 0.21 -4.05 -2.50
N TRP A 30 0.90 -4.37 -1.40
CA TRP A 30 1.52 -5.64 -1.02
C TRP A 30 1.47 -6.72 -2.09
N GLY A 31 2.63 -7.10 -2.62
CA GLY A 31 2.67 -8.21 -3.55
C GLY A 31 3.01 -9.56 -2.90
N PRO A 32 2.52 -10.65 -3.49
CA PRO A 32 2.39 -11.93 -2.84
C PRO A 32 3.68 -12.76 -2.87
N ALA A 33 4.81 -12.20 -3.31
CA ALA A 33 6.06 -12.95 -3.44
C ALA A 33 6.99 -12.70 -2.25
N THR A 34 6.96 -11.49 -1.68
CA THR A 34 7.82 -11.08 -0.56
C THR A 34 7.54 -11.88 0.71
N HIS A 35 6.29 -11.94 1.21
CA HIS A 35 5.99 -12.68 2.45
C HIS A 35 6.29 -14.18 2.40
N PRO A 36 5.97 -14.92 1.32
CA PRO A 36 6.36 -16.32 1.25
C PRO A 36 7.87 -16.55 1.31
N LEU A 37 8.66 -15.63 0.74
CA LEU A 37 10.10 -15.70 0.80
C LEU A 37 10.64 -15.36 2.20
N LEU A 38 10.09 -14.34 2.86
CA LEU A 38 10.44 -14.02 4.25
C LEU A 38 10.15 -15.20 5.18
N ASN A 39 9.01 -15.88 5.03
CA ASN A 39 8.71 -17.11 5.77
C ASN A 39 9.73 -18.20 5.48
N LYS A 40 10.09 -18.40 4.21
CA LYS A 40 11.12 -19.38 3.82
C LYS A 40 12.45 -19.10 4.51
N TRP A 41 12.95 -17.87 4.40
CA TRP A 41 14.20 -17.45 5.02
C TRP A 41 14.17 -17.52 6.54
N ALA A 42 13.04 -17.18 7.17
CA ALA A 42 12.89 -17.32 8.62
C ALA A 42 12.93 -18.78 9.09
N LEU A 43 12.30 -19.71 8.34
CA LEU A 43 12.38 -21.14 8.65
C LEU A 43 13.81 -21.67 8.51
N GLU A 44 14.49 -21.30 7.42
CA GLU A 44 15.89 -21.67 7.16
C GLU A 44 16.80 -21.12 8.26
N ARG A 45 16.64 -19.83 8.61
CA ARG A 45 17.42 -19.19 9.68
C ARG A 45 17.16 -19.81 11.05
N ALA A 46 15.91 -20.11 11.40
CA ALA A 46 15.59 -20.75 12.67
C ALA A 46 16.21 -22.15 12.79
N ARG A 47 16.25 -22.91 11.68
CA ARG A 47 16.97 -24.19 11.62
C ARG A 47 18.47 -23.99 11.85
N GLU A 48 19.10 -23.07 11.13
CA GLU A 48 20.53 -22.78 11.31
C GLU A 48 20.89 -22.36 12.74
N GLU A 49 20.07 -21.49 13.36
CA GLU A 49 20.30 -21.05 14.73
C GLU A 49 20.19 -22.20 15.73
N ARG A 50 19.22 -23.11 15.53
CA ARG A 50 19.10 -24.32 16.36
C ARG A 50 20.29 -25.25 16.18
N ASP A 51 20.74 -25.47 14.95
CA ASP A 51 21.90 -26.32 14.64
C ASP A 51 23.19 -25.74 15.24
N ARG A 52 23.28 -24.41 15.39
CA ARG A 52 24.33 -23.70 16.12
C ARG A 52 24.17 -23.71 17.65
N GLY A 53 23.16 -24.38 18.18
CA GLY A 53 22.93 -24.52 19.63
C GLY A 53 22.12 -23.40 20.28
N ASN A 54 21.40 -22.56 19.53
CA ASN A 54 20.49 -21.57 20.12
C ASN A 54 19.29 -22.27 20.79
N GLY A 55 19.39 -22.50 22.09
CA GLY A 55 18.35 -23.16 22.89
C GLY A 55 17.03 -22.38 23.02
N ARG A 56 16.96 -21.13 22.53
CA ARG A 56 15.72 -20.34 22.51
C ARG A 56 14.77 -20.76 21.38
N VAL A 57 15.29 -21.37 20.32
CA VAL A 57 14.46 -21.81 19.19
C VAL A 57 13.55 -22.95 19.64
N ASN A 58 12.24 -22.73 19.56
CA ASN A 58 11.22 -23.69 19.96
C ASN A 58 11.27 -24.92 19.04
N PRO A 59 11.65 -26.09 19.57
CA PRO A 59 11.88 -27.26 18.75
C PRO A 59 10.60 -27.84 18.14
N GLU A 60 9.47 -27.62 18.80
CA GLU A 60 8.17 -28.15 18.38
C GLU A 60 7.57 -27.31 17.24
N ILE A 61 7.60 -25.97 17.36
CA ILE A 61 7.19 -25.07 16.28
C ILE A 61 8.04 -25.34 15.03
N LEU A 62 9.37 -25.39 15.19
CA LEU A 62 10.27 -25.65 14.07
C LEU A 62 9.99 -26.99 13.39
N ALA A 63 9.72 -28.05 14.16
CA ALA A 63 9.41 -29.37 13.59
C ALA A 63 8.09 -29.38 12.81
N ARG A 64 7.02 -28.81 13.37
CA ARG A 64 5.69 -28.72 12.74
C ARG A 64 5.75 -27.93 11.43
N LEU A 65 6.38 -26.75 11.44
CA LEU A 65 6.53 -25.93 10.24
C LEU A 65 7.44 -26.58 9.20
N SER A 66 8.51 -27.27 9.61
CA SER A 66 9.39 -28.01 8.69
C SER A 66 8.66 -29.12 7.94
N SER A 67 7.77 -29.85 8.62
CA SER A 67 6.95 -30.91 8.02
C SER A 67 5.91 -30.39 7.02
N HIS A 68 5.53 -29.11 7.13
CA HIS A 68 4.54 -28.44 6.29
C HIS A 68 5.09 -27.18 5.60
N ARG A 69 6.35 -27.24 5.17
CA ARG A 69 7.12 -26.07 4.69
C ARG A 69 6.38 -25.23 3.64
N GLU A 70 5.79 -25.85 2.61
CA GLU A 70 5.12 -25.08 1.56
C GLU A 70 3.88 -24.37 2.07
N THR A 71 3.10 -25.03 2.95
CA THR A 71 1.95 -24.38 3.58
C THR A 71 2.40 -23.19 4.41
N TYR A 72 3.49 -23.31 5.18
CA TYR A 72 4.02 -22.20 5.95
C TYR A 72 4.48 -21.03 5.05
N PHE A 73 5.17 -21.33 3.95
CA PHE A 73 5.63 -20.29 3.02
C PHE A 73 4.44 -19.52 2.45
N PHE A 74 3.49 -20.20 1.80
CA PHE A 74 2.37 -19.52 1.14
C PHE A 74 1.30 -18.98 2.11
N ALA A 75 1.32 -19.40 3.38
CA ALA A 75 0.56 -18.75 4.44
C ALA A 75 1.12 -17.37 4.82
N GLY A 76 2.28 -16.95 4.29
CA GLY A 76 2.73 -15.56 4.36
C GLY A 76 1.77 -14.57 3.67
N ASN A 77 0.96 -15.03 2.72
CA ASN A 77 -0.03 -14.21 2.02
C ASN A 77 -1.40 -14.18 2.73
N SER A 78 -1.55 -14.85 3.88
CA SER A 78 -2.87 -15.09 4.47
C SER A 78 -3.53 -13.81 4.98
N ALA A 79 -2.73 -12.92 5.59
CA ALA A 79 -3.27 -11.72 6.23
C ALA A 79 -3.77 -10.73 5.18
N ASP A 80 -3.01 -10.47 4.11
CA ASP A 80 -3.35 -9.56 2.98
C ASP A 80 -4.74 -9.75 2.37
N VAL A 81 -5.32 -10.93 2.55
CA VAL A 81 -6.70 -11.23 2.19
C VAL A 81 -7.71 -10.28 2.88
N ILE A 82 -7.40 -9.83 4.09
CA ILE A 82 -8.19 -8.83 4.83
C ILE A 82 -8.10 -7.47 4.14
N SER A 83 -6.91 -7.07 3.67
CA SER A 83 -6.74 -5.84 2.90
C SER A 83 -7.55 -5.88 1.61
N LEU A 84 -7.56 -7.00 0.88
CA LEU A 84 -8.42 -7.19 -0.29
C LEU A 84 -9.93 -7.02 0.06
N TYR A 85 -10.37 -7.50 1.23
CA TYR A 85 -11.76 -7.34 1.66
C TYR A 85 -12.15 -5.88 1.87
N HIS A 86 -11.33 -5.09 2.56
CA HIS A 86 -11.63 -3.67 2.81
C HIS A 86 -11.78 -2.91 1.50
N LEU A 87 -10.97 -3.26 0.51
CA LEU A 87 -11.02 -2.69 -0.82
C LEU A 87 -12.29 -3.09 -1.57
N GLY A 88 -12.62 -4.39 -1.59
CA GLY A 88 -13.83 -4.91 -2.24
C GLY A 88 -15.14 -4.43 -1.60
N SER A 89 -15.11 -4.00 -0.34
CA SER A 89 -16.25 -3.47 0.42
C SER A 89 -16.40 -1.95 0.34
N GLY A 90 -15.68 -1.27 -0.55
CA GLY A 90 -15.77 0.18 -0.73
C GLY A 90 -15.01 0.98 0.33
N GLY A 91 -13.94 0.40 0.90
CA GLY A 91 -13.05 1.07 1.85
C GLY A 91 -13.39 0.85 3.33
N THR A 92 -14.19 -0.17 3.67
CA THR A 92 -14.53 -0.44 5.08
C THR A 92 -13.41 -1.21 5.77
N SER A 93 -12.73 -0.61 6.75
CA SER A 93 -11.59 -1.20 7.49
C SER A 93 -12.00 -2.09 8.67
N ILE A 94 -13.20 -2.69 8.63
CA ILE A 94 -13.84 -3.34 9.79
C ILE A 94 -13.07 -4.54 10.36
N TYR A 95 -12.16 -5.13 9.57
CA TYR A 95 -11.35 -6.28 9.96
C TYR A 95 -9.85 -5.98 10.06
N ASP A 96 -9.44 -4.70 9.98
CA ASP A 96 -8.02 -4.34 9.92
C ASP A 96 -7.21 -4.80 11.14
N TYR A 97 -7.90 -5.00 12.27
CA TYR A 97 -7.35 -5.64 13.47
C TYR A 97 -6.78 -7.04 13.26
N ALA A 98 -7.20 -7.74 12.20
CA ALA A 98 -6.73 -9.07 11.83
C ALA A 98 -5.60 -9.02 10.79
N HIS A 99 -5.53 -7.96 9.98
CA HIS A 99 -4.43 -7.71 9.05
C HIS A 99 -3.21 -7.23 9.82
N ASN A 100 -3.41 -6.18 10.62
CA ASN A 100 -2.39 -5.33 11.19
C ASN A 100 -2.41 -5.31 12.72
N TYR A 101 -1.40 -4.68 13.30
CA TYR A 101 -1.24 -4.57 14.74
C TYR A 101 -2.31 -3.65 15.38
N HIS A 102 -2.85 -4.03 16.55
CA HIS A 102 -3.47 -3.08 17.48
C HIS A 102 -2.71 -2.99 18.80
N PRO A 103 -2.32 -1.78 19.24
CA PRO A 103 -2.50 -0.44 18.63
C PRO A 103 -1.54 -0.03 17.49
N ASP A 104 -1.99 0.31 16.29
CA ASP A 104 -1.25 0.84 15.10
C ASP A 104 0.00 1.76 15.34
N HIS A 105 1.10 1.22 15.86
CA HIS A 105 2.40 1.88 16.06
C HIS A 105 3.53 0.88 16.31
N ALA A 106 4.78 1.35 16.23
CA ALA A 106 5.99 0.54 16.34
C ALA A 106 6.17 -0.23 17.65
N ARG A 107 5.50 0.07 18.77
CA ARG A 107 5.67 -0.74 20.01
C ARG A 107 4.82 -2.01 20.01
N GLY A 108 4.47 -2.45 18.81
CA GLY A 108 3.43 -3.40 18.61
C GLY A 108 3.64 -4.88 18.79
N ILE A 109 2.59 -5.52 19.28
CA ILE A 109 2.43 -6.97 19.39
C ILE A 109 1.26 -7.40 18.50
N PRO A 110 1.49 -8.17 17.42
CA PRO A 110 0.42 -8.68 16.54
C PRO A 110 -0.49 -9.69 17.27
N VAL A 111 -1.40 -9.19 18.11
CA VAL A 111 -2.17 -10.01 19.06
C VAL A 111 -3.04 -11.01 18.33
N PHE A 112 -3.59 -10.64 17.16
CA PHE A 112 -4.43 -11.53 16.38
C PHE A 112 -3.70 -12.80 15.92
N GLY A 113 -2.49 -12.67 15.36
CA GLY A 113 -1.63 -13.80 14.98
C GLY A 113 -1.30 -14.73 16.15
N TYR A 114 -0.97 -14.16 17.32
CA TYR A 114 -0.78 -14.97 18.54
C TYR A 114 -2.09 -15.64 18.99
N THR A 115 -3.22 -14.96 18.85
CA THR A 115 -4.54 -15.48 19.21
C THR A 115 -4.93 -16.68 18.35
N LEU A 116 -4.63 -16.67 17.05
CA LEU A 116 -4.84 -17.82 16.16
C LEU A 116 -4.09 -19.06 16.66
N ILE A 117 -2.82 -18.90 17.04
CA ILE A 117 -1.98 -20.00 17.53
C ILE A 117 -2.49 -20.51 18.89
N ASP A 118 -2.81 -19.60 19.83
CA ASP A 118 -3.34 -19.96 21.14
C ASP A 118 -4.69 -20.69 21.04
N GLU A 119 -5.60 -20.20 20.20
CA GLU A 119 -6.91 -20.83 19.99
C GLU A 119 -6.78 -22.24 19.41
N TRP A 120 -5.84 -22.46 18.48
CA TRP A 120 -5.52 -23.80 17.98
C TRP A 120 -4.98 -24.72 19.10
N LEU A 121 -4.09 -24.23 19.95
CA LEU A 121 -3.50 -25.01 21.05
C LEU A 121 -4.53 -25.37 22.11
N GLU A 122 -5.42 -24.45 22.46
CA GLU A 122 -6.51 -24.72 23.41
C GLU A 122 -7.49 -25.76 22.86
N ALA A 123 -7.80 -25.71 21.55
CA ALA A 123 -8.56 -26.75 20.87
C ALA A 123 -7.85 -28.11 20.87
N ALA A 124 -6.56 -28.16 20.53
CA ALA A 124 -5.76 -29.39 20.54
C ALA A 124 -5.66 -30.04 21.93
N ARG A 125 -5.75 -29.24 23.00
CA ARG A 125 -5.77 -29.71 24.40
C ARG A 125 -7.15 -30.18 24.88
N GLY A 126 -8.19 -30.05 24.06
CA GLY A 126 -9.57 -30.39 24.43
C GLY A 126 -10.29 -29.33 25.27
N ASN A 127 -9.75 -28.11 25.36
CA ASN A 127 -10.38 -26.99 26.06
C ASN A 127 -11.43 -26.26 25.20
N ARG A 128 -11.60 -26.67 23.94
CA ARG A 128 -12.62 -26.19 23.00
C ARG A 128 -13.43 -27.37 22.47
N GLU A 129 -14.65 -27.08 22.02
CA GLU A 129 -15.55 -28.09 21.44
C GLU A 129 -15.08 -28.60 20.06
N ILE A 130 -14.30 -27.80 19.34
CA ILE A 130 -13.86 -28.08 17.98
C ILE A 130 -12.35 -28.29 18.00
N THR A 131 -11.88 -29.29 17.25
CA THR A 131 -10.46 -29.53 16.98
C THR A 131 -10.12 -29.11 15.55
N TYR A 132 -8.92 -28.57 15.38
CA TYR A 132 -8.42 -28.13 14.07
C TYR A 132 -7.24 -29.02 13.65
N PRO A 133 -7.04 -29.27 12.35
CA PRO A 133 -5.91 -30.05 11.87
C PRO A 133 -4.61 -29.26 11.98
N GLU A 134 -3.50 -29.97 11.88
CA GLU A 134 -2.14 -29.40 11.91
C GLU A 134 -1.94 -28.28 10.88
N ARG A 135 -2.58 -28.41 9.71
CA ARG A 135 -2.49 -27.40 8.65
C ARG A 135 -2.93 -26.01 9.12
N ASP A 136 -3.96 -25.92 9.95
CA ASP A 136 -4.47 -24.63 10.45
C ASP A 136 -3.48 -23.98 11.44
N PHE A 137 -2.72 -24.78 12.21
CA PHE A 137 -1.61 -24.27 13.02
C PHE A 137 -0.50 -23.69 12.16
N VAL A 138 -0.16 -24.36 11.06
CA VAL A 138 0.86 -23.90 10.12
C VAL A 138 0.43 -22.59 9.44
N VAL A 139 -0.85 -22.49 9.04
CA VAL A 139 -1.42 -21.24 8.51
C VAL A 139 -1.43 -20.13 9.55
N ALA A 140 -1.80 -20.41 10.81
CA ALA A 140 -1.73 -19.44 11.91
C ALA A 140 -0.29 -18.90 12.13
N CYS A 141 0.71 -19.77 12.07
CA CYS A 141 2.12 -19.37 12.14
C CYS A 141 2.54 -18.52 10.94
N GLY A 142 2.07 -18.84 9.73
CA GLY A 142 2.31 -18.04 8.52
C GLY A 142 1.65 -16.66 8.61
N TRP A 143 0.42 -16.59 9.12
CA TRP A 143 -0.29 -15.34 9.39
C TRP A 143 0.47 -14.47 10.40
N LEU A 144 0.90 -15.04 11.53
CA LEU A 144 1.72 -14.31 12.50
C LEU A 144 3.05 -13.84 11.91
N SER A 145 3.70 -14.66 11.06
CA SER A 145 4.95 -14.29 10.41
C SER A 145 4.78 -13.10 9.47
N HIS A 146 3.67 -13.05 8.73
CA HIS A 146 3.27 -11.89 7.94
C HIS A 146 3.16 -10.65 8.83
N GLN A 147 2.36 -10.70 9.91
CA GLN A 147 2.18 -9.54 10.80
C GLN A 147 3.48 -9.09 11.49
N LEU A 148 4.39 -10.03 11.77
CA LEU A 148 5.71 -9.71 12.32
C LEU A 148 6.64 -9.07 11.28
N ALA A 149 6.57 -9.48 10.01
CA ALA A 149 7.31 -8.84 8.93
C ALA A 149 6.78 -7.42 8.66
N ASP A 150 5.46 -7.29 8.55
CA ASP A 150 4.75 -6.03 8.39
C ASP A 150 5.09 -5.05 9.49
N TRP A 151 5.37 -5.52 10.71
CA TRP A 151 5.69 -4.62 11.79
C TRP A 151 6.86 -3.66 11.47
N TYR A 152 7.91 -4.17 10.83
CA TYR A 152 9.02 -3.33 10.37
C TYR A 152 8.58 -2.46 9.19
N ALA A 153 8.00 -3.10 8.17
CA ALA A 153 7.62 -2.44 6.93
C ALA A 153 6.62 -1.31 7.17
N HIS A 154 5.71 -1.45 8.12
CA HIS A 154 4.57 -0.57 8.30
C HIS A 154 4.69 0.43 9.43
N TYR A 155 5.40 0.12 10.52
CA TYR A 155 5.27 0.92 11.74
C TYR A 155 6.56 1.52 12.24
N ILE A 156 7.73 1.02 11.81
CA ILE A 156 8.98 1.63 12.24
C ILE A 156 9.00 3.08 11.75
N PRO A 157 9.22 4.07 12.64
CA PRO A 157 9.34 5.43 12.18
C PRO A 157 10.62 5.53 11.34
N VAL A 158 10.55 6.37 10.32
CA VAL A 158 11.68 6.61 9.41
C VAL A 158 12.07 8.07 9.41
N ASP A 159 13.36 8.33 9.21
CA ASP A 159 13.85 9.67 8.94
C ASP A 159 13.46 10.14 7.53
N ARG A 160 13.81 11.38 7.19
CA ARG A 160 13.57 11.97 5.86
C ARG A 160 14.19 11.15 4.73
N GLN A 161 15.28 10.43 4.98
CA GLN A 161 16.00 9.63 4.00
C GLN A 161 15.42 8.21 3.84
N GLY A 162 14.39 7.85 4.61
CA GLY A 162 13.77 6.54 4.61
C GLY A 162 14.51 5.50 5.45
N GLY A 163 15.49 5.93 6.27
CA GLY A 163 16.22 5.10 7.22
C GLY A 163 15.43 4.90 8.52
N PRO A 164 15.52 3.74 9.18
CA PRO A 164 14.81 3.52 10.43
C PRO A 164 15.46 4.35 11.56
N VAL A 165 14.65 5.00 12.40
CA VAL A 165 15.19 5.67 13.59
C VAL A 165 15.68 4.66 14.63
N LEU A 166 16.72 5.04 15.38
CA LEU A 166 17.38 4.19 16.39
C LEU A 166 16.42 3.72 17.48
N ASP A 167 15.55 4.60 17.97
CA ASP A 167 14.47 4.22 18.88
C ASP A 167 13.18 4.05 18.06
N PRO A 168 12.69 2.80 17.85
CA PRO A 168 11.44 2.57 17.14
C PRO A 168 10.24 3.18 17.88
N ALA A 169 10.38 3.58 19.13
CA ALA A 169 9.35 4.27 19.87
C ALA A 169 9.24 5.78 19.61
N THR A 170 10.15 6.34 18.84
CA THR A 170 10.16 7.77 18.57
C THR A 170 8.84 8.18 17.92
N GLU A 171 8.15 9.15 18.52
CA GLU A 171 6.91 9.65 17.96
C GLU A 171 7.20 10.39 16.65
N PRO A 172 6.50 10.08 15.55
CA PRO A 172 6.65 10.79 14.30
C PRO A 172 6.21 12.26 14.43
N ASP A 173 7.10 13.19 14.10
CA ASP A 173 6.79 14.62 14.08
C ASP A 173 6.20 15.09 12.73
N GLY A 174 6.23 14.22 11.71
CA GLY A 174 5.74 14.51 10.36
C GLY A 174 6.59 15.52 9.60
N SER A 175 7.84 15.76 10.02
CA SER A 175 8.77 16.76 9.49
C SER A 175 10.19 16.23 9.27
N GLU A 176 10.79 15.63 10.28
CA GLU A 176 12.07 14.92 10.25
C GLU A 176 11.85 13.42 10.38
N ILE A 177 10.80 13.01 11.11
CA ILE A 177 10.45 11.61 11.37
C ILE A 177 9.01 11.35 10.93
N PHE A 178 8.82 10.34 10.09
CA PHE A 178 7.53 9.99 9.50
C PHE A 178 6.98 8.68 10.08
N SER A 179 5.65 8.63 10.17
CA SER A 179 4.92 7.50 10.74
C SER A 179 4.85 6.34 9.76
N GLY A 180 5.59 5.27 10.00
CA GLY A 180 5.41 4.02 9.28
C GLY A 180 5.77 4.05 7.80
N TYR A 181 5.82 2.88 7.17
CA TYR A 181 6.36 2.63 5.83
C TYR A 181 7.88 2.79 5.73
N SER A 182 8.56 1.75 6.18
CA SER A 182 10.01 1.67 6.12
C SER A 182 10.52 1.75 4.68
N ASN A 183 11.63 2.46 4.44
CA ASN A 183 12.12 2.80 3.09
C ASN A 183 11.22 3.73 2.27
N ALA A 184 10.19 4.33 2.85
CA ALA A 184 9.46 5.36 2.14
C ALA A 184 10.41 6.47 1.67
N HIS A 185 10.05 7.05 0.54
CA HIS A 185 10.77 8.09 -0.19
C HIS A 185 12.04 7.62 -0.91
N GLN A 186 12.30 6.32 -0.99
CA GLN A 186 13.43 5.80 -1.77
C GLN A 186 13.11 5.68 -3.26
N VAL A 187 11.87 5.48 -3.69
CA VAL A 187 11.57 5.34 -5.13
C VAL A 187 11.40 6.71 -5.78
N LEU A 188 10.47 7.51 -5.28
CA LEU A 188 10.11 8.86 -5.75
C LEU A 188 11.08 9.94 -5.26
N GLY A 189 11.76 9.71 -4.12
CA GLY A 189 12.77 10.61 -3.55
C GLY A 189 12.36 11.30 -2.25
N ALA A 190 13.37 11.61 -1.41
CA ALA A 190 13.26 12.18 -0.07
C ALA A 190 13.26 13.72 0.00
N TRP A 191 13.61 14.39 -1.10
CA TRP A 191 13.90 15.82 -1.11
C TRP A 191 12.65 16.67 -1.34
N PHE A 192 11.59 16.43 -0.59
CA PHE A 192 10.34 17.20 -0.68
C PHE A 192 9.93 17.81 0.66
N PHE A 193 8.96 18.71 0.62
CA PHE A 193 8.30 19.18 1.83
C PHE A 193 7.63 18.03 2.58
N PRO A 194 7.58 18.06 3.92
CA PRO A 194 7.01 16.97 4.70
C PRO A 194 5.56 16.64 4.34
N GLU A 195 4.77 17.64 3.93
CA GLU A 195 3.39 17.45 3.46
C GLU A 195 3.30 16.60 2.18
N ILE A 196 4.28 16.77 1.28
CA ILE A 196 4.39 15.97 0.05
C ILE A 196 4.88 14.56 0.40
N LEU A 197 5.90 14.45 1.27
CA LEU A 197 6.38 13.16 1.74
C LEU A 197 5.24 12.37 2.38
N ALA A 198 4.48 12.97 3.30
CA ALA A 198 3.33 12.35 3.94
C ALA A 198 2.26 11.89 2.93
N LEU A 199 2.01 12.67 1.88
CA LEU A 199 1.05 12.34 0.82
C LEU A 199 1.46 11.14 -0.03
N TYR A 200 2.75 11.04 -0.37
CA TYR A 200 3.26 9.99 -1.25
C TYR A 200 3.86 8.79 -0.52
N ARG A 201 3.94 8.82 0.82
CA ARG A 201 4.56 7.76 1.64
C ARG A 201 4.03 6.35 1.33
N LEU A 202 2.70 6.18 1.35
CA LEU A 202 2.05 4.90 1.07
C LEU A 202 2.29 4.44 -0.37
N VAL A 203 2.24 5.37 -1.33
CA VAL A 203 2.48 5.08 -2.74
C VAL A 203 3.92 4.66 -2.96
N ASP A 204 4.88 5.37 -2.37
CA ASP A 204 6.29 5.06 -2.49
C ASP A 204 6.63 3.69 -1.90
N HIS A 205 6.08 3.40 -0.72
CA HIS A 205 6.17 2.09 -0.08
C HIS A 205 5.68 0.98 -0.99
N ALA A 206 4.47 1.13 -1.54
CA ALA A 206 3.90 0.17 -2.48
C ALA A 206 4.77 -0.05 -3.73
N LEU A 207 5.39 1.01 -4.24
CA LEU A 207 6.32 0.90 -5.36
C LEU A 207 7.58 0.12 -4.99
N ILE A 208 8.07 0.28 -3.76
CA ILE A 208 9.24 -0.45 -3.26
C ILE A 208 8.96 -1.94 -3.14
N GLU A 209 7.81 -2.31 -2.57
CA GLU A 209 7.44 -3.71 -2.39
C GLU A 209 7.27 -4.41 -3.72
N PHE A 210 6.61 -3.72 -4.65
CA PHE A 210 6.46 -4.23 -6.00
C PHE A 210 7.80 -4.34 -6.75
N ALA A 211 8.72 -3.40 -6.54
CA ALA A 211 10.08 -3.54 -7.05
C ALA A 211 10.78 -4.77 -6.47
N HIS A 212 10.62 -5.04 -5.16
CA HIS A 212 11.09 -6.27 -4.55
C HIS A 212 10.42 -7.49 -5.18
N ASP A 213 9.11 -7.52 -5.37
CA ASP A 213 8.44 -8.66 -6.01
C ASP A 213 8.91 -8.89 -7.44
N ILE A 214 9.17 -7.85 -8.23
CA ILE A 214 9.78 -8.01 -9.56
C ILE A 214 11.14 -8.70 -9.43
N LEU A 215 12.01 -8.21 -8.55
CA LEU A 215 13.36 -8.77 -8.35
C LEU A 215 13.30 -10.21 -7.82
N LEU A 216 12.36 -10.51 -6.94
CA LEU A 216 12.16 -11.83 -6.36
C LEU A 216 11.56 -12.81 -7.37
N LEU A 217 10.52 -12.40 -8.10
CA LEU A 217 9.91 -13.24 -9.11
C LEU A 217 10.86 -13.50 -10.27
N ASP A 218 11.70 -12.52 -10.66
CA ASP A 218 12.79 -12.70 -11.63
C ASP A 218 13.75 -13.81 -11.19
N SER A 219 14.18 -13.82 -9.93
CA SER A 219 15.17 -14.76 -9.41
C SER A 219 14.62 -16.10 -8.89
N ALA A 220 13.33 -16.18 -8.54
CA ALA A 220 12.71 -17.33 -7.88
C ALA A 220 11.61 -17.98 -8.74
N GLU A 221 12.00 -18.78 -9.73
CA GLU A 221 11.06 -19.46 -10.64
C GLU A 221 9.99 -20.29 -9.92
N HIS A 222 10.33 -20.92 -8.78
CA HIS A 222 9.38 -21.71 -8.00
C HIS A 222 8.22 -20.87 -7.44
N LEU A 223 8.49 -19.65 -6.93
CA LEU A 223 7.47 -18.72 -6.47
C LEU A 223 6.62 -18.30 -7.66
N ARG A 224 7.25 -17.91 -8.77
CA ARG A 224 6.54 -17.49 -9.99
C ARG A 224 5.53 -18.53 -10.51
N ARG A 225 5.82 -19.82 -10.35
CA ARG A 225 4.95 -20.92 -10.81
C ARG A 225 3.89 -21.36 -9.81
N HIS A 226 4.17 -21.29 -8.50
CA HIS A 226 3.34 -21.92 -7.47
C HIS A 226 2.76 -20.94 -6.44
N ASN A 227 2.96 -19.64 -6.65
CA ASN A 227 2.47 -18.63 -5.72
C ASN A 227 0.95 -18.73 -5.54
N ARG A 228 0.53 -18.67 -4.28
CA ARG A 228 -0.84 -18.85 -3.84
C ARG A 228 -1.01 -18.30 -2.43
N VAL A 229 -2.25 -18.21 -1.99
CA VAL A 229 -2.58 -18.04 -0.58
C VAL A 229 -3.05 -19.36 0.03
N GLU A 230 -2.51 -19.66 1.21
CA GLU A 230 -2.99 -20.71 2.10
C GLU A 230 -3.89 -20.06 3.14
N LEU A 231 -5.09 -20.61 3.36
CA LEU A 231 -6.05 -20.07 4.33
C LEU A 231 -6.70 -21.21 5.12
N PHE A 232 -7.26 -20.88 6.28
CA PHE A 232 -7.91 -21.82 7.20
C PHE A 232 -9.01 -22.63 6.54
N HIS A 233 -9.16 -23.89 6.91
CA HIS A 233 -10.27 -24.70 6.41
C HIS A 233 -11.58 -24.34 7.12
N THR A 234 -12.68 -24.43 6.37
CA THR A 234 -14.03 -24.27 6.93
C THR A 234 -14.70 -25.62 7.10
N TYR A 235 -15.15 -25.89 8.31
CA TYR A 235 -15.74 -27.15 8.73
C TYR A 235 -17.24 -27.00 9.02
N PRO A 236 -18.06 -28.03 8.73
CA PRO A 236 -19.41 -28.10 9.25
C PRO A 236 -19.40 -28.52 10.73
N GLY A 237 -20.02 -27.72 11.60
CA GLY A 237 -20.15 -28.01 13.04
C GLY A 237 -21.51 -27.59 13.58
N LYS A 238 -22.25 -28.52 14.21
CA LYS A 238 -23.59 -28.28 14.83
C LYS A 238 -24.56 -27.44 13.96
N GLY A 239 -24.58 -27.68 12.64
CA GLY A 239 -25.45 -26.97 11.70
C GLY A 239 -24.97 -25.58 11.26
N ARG A 240 -23.76 -25.17 11.63
CA ARG A 240 -23.11 -23.91 11.20
C ARG A 240 -21.73 -24.18 10.60
N ARG A 241 -21.21 -23.24 9.81
CA ARG A 241 -19.82 -23.25 9.35
C ARG A 241 -18.93 -22.71 10.45
N HIS A 242 -17.72 -23.25 10.57
CA HIS A 242 -16.75 -22.84 11.57
C HIS A 242 -15.32 -22.94 11.03
N ASN A 243 -14.43 -22.03 11.43
CA ASN A 243 -12.98 -22.12 11.18
C ASN A 243 -12.18 -21.41 12.27
N LEU A 244 -10.87 -21.64 12.31
CA LEU A 244 -9.98 -21.05 13.32
C LEU A 244 -9.97 -19.52 13.29
N LEU A 245 -10.03 -18.90 12.11
CA LEU A 245 -10.06 -17.44 11.94
C LEU A 245 -11.29 -16.82 12.63
N THR A 246 -12.44 -17.45 12.44
CA THR A 246 -13.71 -17.04 13.05
C THR A 246 -13.61 -17.15 14.58
N ALA A 247 -13.16 -18.30 15.10
CA ALA A 247 -13.03 -18.49 16.55
C ALA A 247 -12.04 -17.49 17.19
N ALA A 248 -10.91 -17.22 16.53
CA ALA A 248 -9.96 -16.22 16.99
C ALA A 248 -10.58 -14.81 17.00
N SER A 249 -11.36 -14.45 15.98
CA SER A 249 -12.06 -13.16 15.93
C SER A 249 -13.09 -12.98 17.04
N GLU A 250 -13.73 -14.07 17.49
CA GLU A 250 -14.74 -14.01 18.55
C GLU A 250 -14.14 -13.62 19.92
N ARG A 251 -12.83 -13.77 20.11
CA ARG A 251 -12.14 -13.26 21.32
C ARG A 251 -12.12 -11.72 21.41
N PHE A 252 -12.45 -11.02 20.32
CA PHE A 252 -12.52 -9.57 20.25
C PHE A 252 -13.99 -9.06 20.26
N HIS A 253 -14.94 -9.93 20.61
CA HIS A 253 -16.37 -9.60 20.70
C HIS A 253 -16.59 -8.32 21.53
N GLY A 254 -17.38 -7.40 20.98
CA GLY A 254 -17.75 -6.15 21.65
C GLY A 254 -16.72 -5.03 21.48
N VAL A 255 -15.57 -5.31 20.86
CA VAL A 255 -14.54 -4.33 20.52
C VAL A 255 -14.42 -4.15 19.00
N THR A 256 -14.37 -5.26 18.25
CA THR A 256 -14.26 -5.23 16.78
C THR A 256 -15.29 -6.16 16.12
N ALA A 257 -15.42 -6.06 14.78
CA ALA A 257 -16.33 -6.89 14.02
C ALA A 257 -15.80 -8.33 13.89
N ARG A 258 -16.66 -9.33 14.09
CA ARG A 258 -16.35 -10.75 13.87
C ARG A 258 -16.14 -11.03 12.37
N ILE A 259 -15.17 -11.89 12.03
CA ILE A 259 -14.99 -12.38 10.65
C ILE A 259 -15.88 -13.62 10.43
N PRO A 260 -16.87 -13.58 9.52
CA PRO A 260 -17.74 -14.71 9.22
C PRO A 260 -16.98 -15.88 8.58
N PRO A 261 -17.35 -17.13 8.90
CA PRO A 261 -16.72 -18.30 8.30
C PRO A 261 -17.03 -18.46 6.81
N GLU A 262 -18.10 -17.85 6.32
CA GLU A 262 -18.50 -17.85 4.91
C GLU A 262 -17.52 -17.06 4.02
N ASP A 263 -16.84 -16.07 4.58
CA ASP A 263 -15.98 -15.16 3.82
C ASP A 263 -14.68 -15.85 3.40
N VAL A 264 -14.18 -16.80 4.19
CA VAL A 264 -12.88 -17.47 4.02
C VAL A 264 -12.64 -18.04 2.62
N GLU A 265 -13.61 -18.75 2.04
CA GLU A 265 -13.43 -19.38 0.73
C GLU A 265 -13.49 -18.36 -0.43
N VAL A 266 -14.35 -17.34 -0.30
CA VAL A 266 -14.46 -16.25 -1.28
C VAL A 266 -13.17 -15.45 -1.30
N LEU A 267 -12.75 -15.03 -0.12
CA LEU A 267 -11.51 -14.34 0.15
C LEU A 267 -10.28 -15.06 -0.41
N LYS A 268 -10.16 -16.37 -0.15
CA LYS A 268 -9.09 -17.20 -0.69
C LYS A 268 -9.11 -17.27 -2.21
N ARG A 269 -10.28 -17.43 -2.83
CA ARG A 269 -10.42 -17.50 -4.29
C ARG A 269 -10.04 -16.18 -4.95
N ASP A 270 -10.56 -15.08 -4.40
CA ASP A 270 -10.38 -13.74 -4.97
C ASP A 270 -8.92 -13.30 -4.83
N PHE A 271 -8.29 -13.59 -3.69
CA PHE A 271 -6.87 -13.29 -3.50
C PHE A 271 -5.97 -14.15 -4.40
N ASN A 272 -6.23 -15.46 -4.53
CA ASN A 272 -5.49 -16.29 -5.51
C ASN A 272 -5.64 -15.78 -6.95
N THR A 273 -6.78 -15.18 -7.27
CA THR A 273 -7.03 -14.59 -8.59
C THR A 273 -6.18 -13.32 -8.77
N LEU A 274 -6.10 -12.49 -7.74
CA LEU A 274 -5.18 -11.35 -7.72
C LEU A 274 -3.72 -11.78 -7.88
N ILE A 275 -3.26 -12.78 -7.12
CA ILE A 275 -1.89 -13.32 -7.23
C ILE A 275 -1.58 -13.73 -8.68
N ARG A 276 -2.52 -14.45 -9.33
CA ARG A 276 -2.35 -14.84 -10.74
C ARG A 276 -2.23 -13.62 -11.66
N GLY A 277 -3.09 -12.62 -11.47
CA GLY A 277 -3.06 -11.38 -12.25
C GLY A 277 -1.75 -10.64 -12.11
N GLN A 278 -1.22 -10.55 -10.89
CA GLN A 278 0.08 -9.93 -10.64
C GLN A 278 1.25 -10.73 -11.23
N CYS A 279 1.26 -12.06 -11.11
CA CYS A 279 2.28 -12.88 -11.76
C CYS A 279 2.27 -12.72 -13.29
N VAL A 280 1.07 -12.68 -13.91
CA VAL A 280 0.91 -12.37 -15.34
C VAL A 280 1.51 -11.02 -15.67
N PHE A 281 1.18 -10.00 -14.87
CA PHE A 281 1.66 -8.64 -15.05
C PHE A 281 3.18 -8.58 -15.00
N VAL A 282 3.81 -9.14 -13.95
CA VAL A 282 5.27 -9.19 -13.81
C VAL A 282 5.93 -9.94 -14.98
N GLU A 283 5.38 -11.06 -15.44
CA GLU A 283 5.93 -11.78 -16.61
C GLU A 283 5.89 -10.94 -17.90
N LEU A 284 4.79 -10.21 -18.13
CA LEU A 284 4.69 -9.28 -19.27
C LEU A 284 5.76 -8.19 -19.19
N LEU A 285 6.04 -7.71 -17.98
CA LEU A 285 7.02 -6.67 -17.75
C LEU A 285 8.45 -7.11 -17.93
N LEU A 286 8.82 -8.24 -17.34
CA LEU A 286 10.16 -8.79 -17.50
C LEU A 286 10.44 -9.10 -18.98
N HIS A 287 9.44 -9.57 -19.72
CA HIS A 287 9.56 -9.79 -21.16
C HIS A 287 9.73 -8.50 -21.95
N ARG A 288 8.94 -7.46 -21.61
CA ARG A 288 8.92 -6.20 -22.37
C ARG A 288 10.09 -5.27 -22.04
N TYR A 289 10.52 -5.27 -20.77
CA TYR A 289 11.50 -4.36 -20.20
C TYR A 289 12.59 -5.14 -19.46
N PRO A 290 13.40 -5.94 -20.17
CA PRO A 290 14.43 -6.75 -19.53
C PRO A 290 15.48 -5.90 -18.78
N TRP A 291 15.65 -4.64 -19.16
CA TRP A 291 16.54 -3.70 -18.45
C TRP A 291 15.99 -3.25 -17.09
N LEU A 292 14.68 -3.33 -16.85
CA LEU A 292 14.04 -2.85 -15.64
C LEU A 292 14.59 -3.55 -14.39
N VAL A 293 14.81 -4.87 -14.48
CA VAL A 293 15.39 -5.65 -13.38
C VAL A 293 16.72 -5.06 -12.94
N GLU A 294 17.58 -4.71 -13.90
CA GLU A 294 18.90 -4.15 -13.61
C GLU A 294 18.79 -2.73 -13.05
N THR A 295 17.88 -1.90 -13.57
CA THR A 295 17.58 -0.56 -13.03
C THR A 295 17.10 -0.65 -11.58
N LEU A 296 16.16 -1.56 -11.27
CA LEU A 296 15.65 -1.76 -9.91
C LEU A 296 16.72 -2.33 -8.98
N ARG A 297 17.51 -3.30 -9.45
CA ARG A 297 18.61 -3.90 -8.66
C ARG A 297 19.66 -2.86 -8.26
N LYS A 298 20.00 -1.94 -9.17
CA LYS A 298 20.94 -0.83 -8.90
C LYS A 298 20.38 0.26 -8.01
N SER A 299 19.05 0.42 -7.95
CA SER A 299 18.42 1.59 -7.32
C SER A 299 17.73 1.27 -5.99
N ILE A 300 17.27 0.03 -5.80
CA ILE A 300 16.46 -0.42 -4.65
C ILE A 300 17.05 -1.69 -4.01
N GLY A 301 17.98 -2.38 -4.68
CA GLY A 301 18.62 -3.58 -4.13
C GLY A 301 19.43 -3.32 -2.84
N PRO A 302 19.81 -4.38 -2.11
CA PRO A 302 20.53 -4.26 -0.82
C PRO A 302 21.86 -3.49 -0.87
N ALA A 303 22.47 -3.38 -2.05
CA ALA A 303 23.69 -2.62 -2.26
C ALA A 303 23.44 -1.10 -2.46
N ALA A 304 22.21 -0.73 -2.82
CA ALA A 304 21.78 0.64 -3.10
C ALA A 304 20.97 1.24 -1.94
N ALA A 305 20.14 0.42 -1.29
CA ALA A 305 19.53 0.77 -0.01
C ALA A 305 20.64 0.92 1.04
N GLN A 306 20.76 2.11 1.63
CA GLN A 306 21.69 2.31 2.75
C GLN A 306 21.30 1.33 3.87
N LYS A 307 22.28 0.71 4.53
CA LYS A 307 22.03 -0.25 5.62
C LYS A 307 21.06 0.35 6.64
N PRO A 308 20.11 -0.43 7.18
CA PRO A 308 20.06 -1.92 7.18
C PRO A 308 19.31 -2.57 6.01
N ASP A 309 19.59 -3.86 5.75
CA ASP A 309 18.79 -4.69 4.84
C ASP A 309 17.44 -5.01 5.51
N TYR A 310 16.36 -4.45 4.97
CA TYR A 310 15.04 -4.57 5.56
C TYR A 310 14.47 -5.98 5.51
N LEU A 311 14.82 -6.77 4.49
CA LEU A 311 14.39 -8.15 4.42
C LEU A 311 15.06 -8.96 5.54
N GLU A 312 16.33 -8.68 5.84
CA GLU A 312 17.04 -9.30 6.97
C GLU A 312 16.40 -8.93 8.32
N LEU A 313 16.00 -7.66 8.50
CA LEU A 313 15.29 -7.21 9.71
C LEU A 313 13.94 -7.93 9.87
N CYS A 314 13.15 -8.04 8.80
CA CYS A 314 11.89 -8.78 8.81
C CYS A 314 12.10 -10.26 9.20
N VAL A 315 13.10 -10.93 8.59
CA VAL A 315 13.45 -12.32 8.93
C VAL A 315 13.83 -12.44 10.42
N ALA A 316 14.67 -11.54 10.92
CA ALA A 316 15.06 -11.53 12.33
C ALA A 316 13.85 -11.31 13.27
N LYS A 317 12.86 -10.50 12.87
CA LYS A 317 11.62 -10.32 13.65
C LYS A 317 10.81 -11.60 13.73
N ILE A 318 10.64 -12.30 12.60
CA ILE A 318 9.90 -13.57 12.56
C ILE A 318 10.59 -14.60 13.45
N VAL A 319 11.91 -14.75 13.32
CA VAL A 319 12.70 -15.69 14.14
C VAL A 319 12.52 -15.39 15.63
N ASN A 320 12.62 -14.13 16.05
CA ASN A 320 12.48 -13.76 17.46
C ASN A 320 11.03 -13.81 17.97
N GLY A 321 10.07 -13.43 17.14
CA GLY A 321 8.65 -13.25 17.50
C GLY A 321 7.81 -14.52 17.40
N LEU A 322 8.23 -15.50 16.60
CA LEU A 322 7.57 -16.80 16.43
C LEU A 322 8.48 -17.95 16.89
N PHE A 323 9.64 -18.14 16.24
CA PHE A 323 10.45 -19.33 16.48
C PHE A 323 11.12 -19.35 17.85
N CYS A 324 11.50 -18.19 18.39
CA CYS A 324 12.10 -18.07 19.73
C CYS A 324 11.06 -17.89 20.85
N LYS A 325 9.79 -18.18 20.59
CA LYS A 325 8.71 -18.11 21.58
C LYS A 325 8.24 -19.49 22.01
N SER A 326 8.13 -19.65 23.33
CA SER A 326 7.42 -20.79 23.92
C SER A 326 5.91 -20.64 23.73
N PHE A 327 5.17 -21.75 23.80
CA PHE A 327 3.70 -21.70 23.77
C PHE A 327 3.11 -20.92 24.96
N ALA A 328 3.80 -20.90 26.11
CA ALA A 328 3.39 -20.09 27.25
C ALA A 328 3.50 -18.59 26.95
N GLU A 329 4.60 -18.15 26.33
CA GLU A 329 4.75 -16.76 25.88
C GLU A 329 3.74 -16.38 24.80
N ILE A 330 3.48 -17.27 23.83
CA ILE A 330 2.46 -17.04 22.79
C ILE A 330 1.09 -16.82 23.42
N LYS A 331 0.70 -17.68 24.37
CA LYS A 331 -0.55 -17.56 25.12
C LYS A 331 -0.64 -16.26 25.91
N GLU A 332 0.45 -15.84 26.54
CA GLU A 332 0.52 -14.57 27.24
C GLU A 332 0.32 -13.38 26.29
N LEU A 333 1.02 -13.37 25.15
CA LEU A 333 0.88 -12.32 24.14
C LEU A 333 -0.53 -12.28 23.53
N ALA A 334 -1.16 -13.43 23.31
CA ALA A 334 -2.54 -13.55 22.84
C ALA A 334 -3.57 -12.96 23.83
N ARG A 335 -3.23 -12.83 25.11
CA ARG A 335 -4.12 -12.31 26.16
C ARG A 335 -3.97 -10.82 26.43
N ARG A 336 -2.98 -10.16 25.85
CA ARG A 336 -2.72 -8.72 26.08
C ARG A 336 -3.75 -7.77 25.46
N ALA A 337 -4.65 -8.27 24.61
CA ALA A 337 -5.72 -7.49 23.97
C ALA A 337 -6.94 -7.25 24.87
N GLU A 338 -6.74 -6.74 26.09
CA GLU A 338 -7.84 -6.04 26.79
C GLU A 338 -7.93 -4.61 26.23
N CYS A 339 -8.47 -4.47 25.03
CA CYS A 339 -8.88 -3.17 24.51
C CYS A 339 -10.03 -2.64 25.36
N ARG A 340 -9.75 -1.66 26.22
CA ARG A 340 -10.78 -0.95 26.98
C ARG A 340 -11.44 0.09 26.08
N PRO A 341 -12.78 0.13 25.98
CA PRO A 341 -13.46 1.20 25.26
C PRO A 341 -13.11 2.54 25.90
N GLY A 342 -12.46 3.42 25.12
CA GLY A 342 -12.19 4.80 25.53
C GLY A 342 -13.48 5.60 25.65
N THR A 343 -13.52 6.53 26.60
CA THR A 343 -14.67 7.42 26.86
C THR A 343 -14.95 8.32 25.66
N LEU A 344 -16.20 8.31 25.19
CA LEU A 344 -16.69 9.12 24.07
C LEU A 344 -16.89 10.59 24.50
N THR A 345 -15.98 11.48 24.12
CA THR A 345 -16.22 12.93 24.02
C THR A 345 -16.96 13.24 22.70
N PRO A 346 -17.79 14.31 22.61
CA PRO A 346 -18.72 14.47 21.48
C PRO A 346 -17.97 14.60 20.13
N PRO A 347 -18.44 13.93 19.06
CA PRO A 347 -17.66 13.78 17.86
C PRO A 347 -17.78 15.00 16.93
N LEU A 348 -16.64 15.64 16.65
CA LEU A 348 -16.45 16.38 15.38
C LEU A 348 -16.41 15.32 14.26
N GLU A 349 -17.32 15.39 13.31
CA GLU A 349 -17.30 14.54 12.10
C GLU A 349 -16.61 15.29 10.98
N ILE A 350 -15.56 14.69 10.43
CA ILE A 350 -14.92 15.14 9.19
C ILE A 350 -15.12 14.04 8.17
N ARG A 351 -15.69 14.39 7.03
CA ARG A 351 -15.79 13.49 5.88
C ARG A 351 -14.95 14.03 4.75
N GLU A 352 -14.01 13.22 4.30
CA GLU A 352 -13.36 13.44 3.02
C GLU A 352 -14.30 13.01 1.89
N PHE A 353 -14.35 13.81 0.82
CA PHE A 353 -15.02 13.39 -0.40
C PHE A 353 -14.09 12.46 -1.19
N GLY A 354 -14.53 11.21 -1.40
CA GLY A 354 -14.01 10.36 -2.46
C GLY A 354 -12.63 9.73 -2.23
N ARG A 355 -12.39 9.08 -1.07
CA ARG A 355 -11.28 8.12 -0.99
C ARG A 355 -11.63 6.86 -1.77
N SER A 356 -11.07 6.75 -2.98
CA SER A 356 -10.99 5.48 -3.70
C SER A 356 -9.93 4.60 -3.02
N GLY A 357 -10.40 3.54 -2.35
CA GLY A 357 -9.56 2.39 -2.05
C GLY A 357 -8.96 1.85 -3.34
N THR A 358 -7.72 1.36 -3.25
CA THR A 358 -6.83 0.98 -4.35
C THR A 358 -7.52 0.27 -5.53
N ALA A 359 -7.76 1.05 -6.57
CA ALA A 359 -8.38 0.68 -7.85
C ALA A 359 -7.74 -0.52 -8.57
N PHE A 360 -6.52 -0.90 -8.20
CA PHE A 360 -5.72 -1.90 -8.91
C PHE A 360 -5.96 -3.35 -8.46
N PHE A 361 -6.56 -3.57 -7.28
CA PHE A 361 -6.96 -4.92 -6.88
C PHE A 361 -8.02 -5.48 -7.83
N ASP A 362 -8.98 -4.65 -8.24
CA ASP A 362 -9.99 -5.01 -9.24
C ASP A 362 -9.38 -5.27 -10.61
N VAL A 363 -8.35 -4.51 -10.98
CA VAL A 363 -7.56 -4.76 -12.19
C VAL A 363 -6.93 -6.14 -12.16
N PHE A 364 -6.13 -6.45 -11.13
CA PHE A 364 -5.38 -7.70 -11.10
C PHE A 364 -6.32 -8.89 -10.98
N ARG A 365 -7.40 -8.74 -10.22
CA ARG A 365 -8.46 -9.73 -10.16
C ARG A 365 -9.04 -9.99 -11.56
N ARG A 366 -9.43 -8.95 -12.31
CA ARG A 366 -9.96 -9.13 -13.68
C ARG A 366 -8.91 -9.75 -14.62
N VAL A 367 -7.65 -9.33 -14.56
CA VAL A 367 -6.57 -9.94 -15.35
C VAL A 367 -6.41 -11.43 -15.01
N GLY A 368 -6.38 -11.78 -13.72
CA GLY A 368 -6.23 -13.15 -13.24
C GLY A 368 -7.48 -14.04 -13.39
N GLU A 369 -8.63 -13.47 -13.72
CA GLU A 369 -9.84 -14.18 -14.15
C GLU A 369 -9.70 -14.68 -15.59
N TYR A 370 -9.09 -13.90 -16.48
CA TYR A 370 -9.03 -14.19 -17.91
C TYR A 370 -7.70 -14.74 -18.40
N LEU A 371 -6.59 -14.50 -17.68
CA LEU A 371 -5.24 -14.82 -18.11
C LEU A 371 -4.48 -15.67 -17.08
N THR A 372 -3.62 -16.56 -17.58
CA THR A 372 -2.71 -17.35 -16.72
C THR A 372 -1.26 -17.05 -17.08
N PRO A 373 -0.31 -17.10 -16.11
CA PRO A 373 1.11 -16.85 -16.38
C PRO A 373 1.67 -17.78 -17.47
N GLU A 374 1.22 -19.03 -17.50
CA GLU A 374 1.63 -20.02 -18.49
C GLU A 374 1.16 -19.68 -19.91
N LEU A 375 -0.10 -19.24 -20.06
CA LEU A 375 -0.61 -18.76 -21.35
C LEU A 375 0.20 -17.57 -21.86
N ILE A 376 0.51 -16.62 -20.96
CA ILE A 376 1.27 -15.43 -21.31
C ILE A 376 2.70 -15.78 -21.70
N ARG A 377 3.39 -16.65 -20.94
CA ARG A 377 4.71 -17.16 -21.35
C ARG A 377 4.67 -17.78 -22.73
N ARG A 378 3.69 -18.64 -23.03
CA ARG A 378 3.56 -19.21 -24.38
C ARG A 378 3.37 -18.12 -25.44
N LEU A 379 2.58 -17.10 -25.16
CA LEU A 379 2.37 -15.97 -26.08
C LEU A 379 3.61 -15.06 -26.21
N THR A 380 4.48 -14.99 -25.19
CA THR A 380 5.66 -14.14 -25.17
C THR A 380 6.93 -14.84 -25.65
N THR A 381 7.10 -16.14 -25.40
CA THR A 381 8.27 -16.95 -25.76
C THR A 381 8.14 -17.68 -27.10
N CYS A 382 7.00 -17.62 -27.78
CA CYS A 382 6.84 -18.19 -29.11
C CYS A 382 7.65 -17.39 -30.15
N ASP A 383 8.90 -17.82 -30.37
CA ASP A 383 9.64 -17.54 -31.59
C ASP A 383 8.91 -18.21 -32.79
N GLY A 384 8.04 -17.44 -33.45
CA GLY A 384 7.77 -17.59 -34.88
C GLY A 384 6.70 -18.57 -35.40
N ALA A 385 5.95 -19.36 -34.60
CA ALA A 385 5.19 -20.49 -35.19
C ALA A 385 3.73 -20.75 -34.76
N ALA A 386 3.01 -19.84 -34.11
CA ALA A 386 1.57 -20.04 -33.84
C ALA A 386 0.69 -19.33 -34.88
N ASN A 387 0.16 -20.06 -35.86
CA ASN A 387 -0.94 -19.59 -36.70
C ASN A 387 -2.26 -19.87 -35.98
N LEU A 388 -2.93 -18.84 -35.48
CA LEU A 388 -4.30 -18.95 -34.97
C LEU A 388 -5.26 -18.81 -36.16
N ARG A 389 -5.69 -19.94 -36.70
CA ARG A 389 -6.73 -19.99 -37.74
C ARG A 389 -8.10 -19.74 -37.11
N LEU A 390 -8.61 -18.53 -37.27
CA LEU A 390 -9.97 -18.17 -36.86
C LEU A 390 -10.94 -18.31 -38.05
N LEU A 391 -12.23 -18.50 -37.74
CA LEU A 391 -13.31 -18.66 -38.73
C LEU A 391 -13.02 -19.77 -39.76
N TRP A 392 -12.81 -21.00 -39.27
CA TRP A 392 -12.69 -22.20 -40.13
C TRP A 392 -11.55 -22.10 -41.16
N GLY A 393 -10.52 -21.30 -40.88
CA GLY A 393 -9.33 -21.16 -41.73
C GLY A 393 -9.39 -20.02 -42.75
N LEU A 394 -10.41 -19.16 -42.73
CA LEU A 394 -10.51 -18.01 -43.63
C LEU A 394 -9.63 -16.81 -43.22
N ILE A 395 -9.25 -16.72 -41.94
CA ILE A 395 -8.40 -15.65 -41.44
C ILE A 395 -7.19 -16.25 -40.74
N ASP A 396 -6.02 -16.07 -41.37
CA ASP A 396 -4.73 -16.37 -40.78
C ASP A 396 -4.24 -15.12 -40.05
N VAL A 397 -4.60 -14.98 -38.78
CA VAL A 397 -4.07 -13.88 -37.97
C VAL A 397 -2.75 -14.37 -37.40
N ARG A 398 -1.64 -13.80 -37.91
CA ARG A 398 -0.31 -14.03 -37.33
C ARG A 398 -0.40 -13.79 -35.82
N ALA A 399 0.06 -14.73 -35.00
CA ALA A 399 0.01 -14.59 -33.54
C ALA A 399 0.61 -13.26 -33.06
N CYS A 400 1.58 -12.68 -33.77
CA CYS A 400 2.08 -11.33 -33.50
C CYS A 400 0.98 -10.24 -33.62
N LEU A 401 0.09 -10.30 -34.61
CA LEU A 401 -0.97 -9.30 -34.78
C LEU A 401 -2.09 -9.48 -33.74
N VAL A 402 -2.45 -10.73 -33.39
CA VAL A 402 -3.36 -11.01 -32.26
C VAL A 402 -2.73 -10.55 -30.94
N LYS A 403 -1.43 -10.80 -30.76
CA LYS A 403 -0.63 -10.34 -29.62
C LYS A 403 -0.69 -8.82 -29.52
N GLU A 404 -0.35 -8.09 -30.57
CA GLU A 404 -0.40 -6.62 -30.58
C GLU A 404 -1.83 -6.05 -30.41
N LEU A 405 -2.86 -6.68 -31.00
CA LEU A 405 -4.25 -6.21 -30.90
C LEU A 405 -4.91 -6.53 -29.55
N ALA A 406 -4.67 -7.70 -28.98
CA ALA A 406 -5.11 -8.06 -27.64
C ALA A 406 -4.41 -7.17 -26.59
N HIS A 407 -3.12 -6.90 -26.78
CA HIS A 407 -2.38 -5.93 -25.97
C HIS A 407 -2.98 -4.52 -26.12
N TYR A 408 -3.29 -4.07 -27.34
CA TYR A 408 -3.87 -2.74 -27.61
C TYR A 408 -5.29 -2.56 -27.04
N GLY A 409 -6.15 -3.58 -27.15
CA GLY A 409 -7.52 -3.54 -26.63
C GLY A 409 -7.57 -3.56 -25.11
N ALA A 410 -6.80 -4.45 -24.47
CA ALA A 410 -6.66 -4.49 -23.02
C ALA A 410 -6.13 -3.17 -22.48
N ALA A 411 -5.20 -2.57 -23.22
CA ALA A 411 -4.54 -1.35 -22.85
C ALA A 411 -5.41 -0.10 -22.83
N ARG A 412 -6.16 0.11 -23.91
CA ARG A 412 -7.05 1.27 -24.03
C ARG A 412 -8.18 1.22 -22.99
N TRP A 413 -8.70 0.02 -22.71
CA TRP A 413 -9.69 -0.19 -21.65
C TRP A 413 -9.09 0.06 -20.25
N PHE A 414 -7.84 -0.37 -20.04
CA PHE A 414 -7.10 -0.15 -18.81
C PHE A 414 -6.89 1.33 -18.48
N TRP A 415 -6.51 2.12 -19.49
CA TRP A 415 -6.30 3.56 -19.38
C TRP A 415 -7.57 4.33 -18.99
N GLY A 416 -8.68 4.05 -19.67
CA GLY A 416 -9.97 4.64 -19.31
C GLY A 416 -10.43 4.28 -17.89
N LEU A 417 -10.02 3.11 -17.39
CA LEU A 417 -10.29 2.67 -16.02
C LEU A 417 -9.34 3.34 -15.01
N ALA A 418 -8.03 3.39 -15.28
CA ALA A 418 -7.04 3.90 -14.33
C ALA A 418 -7.04 5.44 -14.22
N GLU A 419 -7.20 6.17 -15.33
CA GLU A 419 -7.36 7.63 -15.31
C GLU A 419 -8.64 8.06 -14.59
N SER A 420 -9.73 7.28 -14.72
CA SER A 420 -10.99 7.57 -14.02
C SER A 420 -10.94 7.23 -12.53
N LEU A 421 -9.97 6.41 -12.10
CA LEU A 421 -9.88 5.91 -10.73
C LEU A 421 -8.79 6.60 -9.87
N TYR A 422 -7.72 7.13 -10.47
CA TYR A 422 -6.66 7.87 -9.73
C TYR A 422 -5.97 8.95 -10.59
N PRO A 423 -6.49 10.19 -10.64
CA PRO A 423 -5.93 11.26 -11.47
C PRO A 423 -4.74 11.94 -10.78
N ASP A 424 -3.58 11.27 -10.71
CA ASP A 424 -2.33 11.85 -10.19
C ASP A 424 -1.27 12.03 -11.30
N PRO A 425 -1.19 13.20 -11.93
CA PRO A 425 -0.28 13.45 -13.05
C PRO A 425 1.19 13.17 -12.72
N ALA A 426 1.61 13.39 -11.45
CA ALA A 426 3.00 13.23 -11.04
C ALA A 426 3.39 11.76 -11.00
N LEU A 427 2.57 10.94 -10.35
CA LEU A 427 2.76 9.49 -10.27
C LEU A 427 2.71 8.87 -11.67
N TRP A 428 1.72 9.26 -12.49
CA TRP A 428 1.63 8.81 -13.88
C TRP A 428 2.89 9.16 -14.68
N GLY A 429 3.38 10.39 -14.54
CA GLY A 429 4.60 10.82 -15.19
C GLY A 429 5.84 10.03 -14.76
N PHE A 430 6.00 9.79 -13.45
CA PHE A 430 7.09 8.96 -12.92
C PHE A 430 7.14 7.61 -13.62
N LEU A 431 6.00 6.93 -13.61
CA LEU A 431 5.87 5.58 -14.08
C LEU A 431 6.03 5.55 -15.62
N GLU A 432 5.42 6.48 -16.36
CA GLU A 432 5.63 6.66 -17.82
C GLU A 432 7.13 6.71 -18.19
N GLU A 433 7.92 7.46 -17.43
CA GLU A 433 9.35 7.64 -17.69
C GLU A 433 10.19 6.45 -17.22
N LEU A 434 9.83 5.81 -16.10
CA LEU A 434 10.50 4.59 -15.59
C LEU A 434 10.53 3.48 -16.63
N ILE A 435 9.46 3.39 -17.38
CA ILE A 435 9.22 2.29 -18.30
C ILE A 435 9.54 2.69 -19.73
N GLY A 436 9.31 3.97 -20.07
CA GLY A 436 9.59 4.53 -21.39
C GLY A 436 11.03 4.94 -21.62
N GLY A 437 11.80 5.15 -20.54
CA GLY A 437 13.21 5.50 -20.59
C GLY A 437 14.11 4.28 -20.81
N GLU A 438 15.20 4.49 -21.53
CA GLU A 438 16.37 3.58 -21.53
C GLU A 438 17.30 3.87 -20.32
N ALA A 439 16.78 4.55 -19.29
CA ALA A 439 17.57 5.01 -18.16
C ALA A 439 18.06 3.81 -17.33
N GLY A 440 19.36 3.80 -17.04
CA GLY A 440 19.98 2.79 -16.18
C GLY A 440 19.74 2.99 -14.68
N ASP A 441 18.93 3.99 -14.30
CA ASP A 441 18.62 4.40 -12.92
C ASP A 441 17.21 5.03 -12.79
N LEU A 442 16.86 5.45 -11.57
CA LEU A 442 15.58 6.10 -11.25
C LEU A 442 15.57 7.64 -11.43
N GLU A 443 16.67 8.28 -11.89
CA GLU A 443 16.74 9.74 -11.88
C GLU A 443 15.85 10.40 -12.93
N ALA A 444 15.82 9.89 -14.16
CA ALA A 444 14.92 10.41 -15.18
C ALA A 444 13.43 10.30 -14.75
N PRO A 445 12.97 9.14 -14.22
CA PRO A 445 11.64 9.01 -13.62
C PRO A 445 11.34 10.01 -12.51
N ARG A 446 12.26 10.17 -11.56
CA ARG A 446 12.14 11.17 -10.49
C ARG A 446 12.04 12.58 -11.04
N GLU A 447 12.80 12.91 -12.07
CA GLU A 447 12.74 14.23 -12.71
C GLU A 447 11.40 14.46 -13.43
N ARG A 448 10.81 13.42 -14.01
CA ARG A 448 9.46 13.50 -14.58
C ARG A 448 8.40 13.69 -13.49
N PHE A 449 8.53 12.97 -12.36
CA PHE A 449 7.70 13.16 -11.18
C PHE A 449 7.74 14.60 -10.66
N ARG A 450 8.94 15.14 -10.39
CA ARG A 450 9.16 16.50 -9.87
C ARG A 450 8.49 17.58 -10.72
N ARG A 451 8.59 17.47 -12.05
CA ARG A 451 7.99 18.44 -12.98
C ARG A 451 6.46 18.49 -12.88
N LEU A 452 5.85 17.33 -12.73
CA LEU A 452 4.39 17.16 -12.71
C LEU A 452 3.79 17.21 -11.30
N LEU A 453 4.63 17.28 -10.27
CA LEU A 453 4.22 17.31 -8.87
C LEU A 453 3.32 18.49 -8.57
N GLN A 454 2.13 18.22 -8.04
CA GLN A 454 1.16 19.27 -7.73
C GLN A 454 1.50 19.96 -6.40
N PRO A 455 1.20 21.25 -6.25
CA PRO A 455 1.11 21.86 -4.93
C PRO A 455 0.12 21.12 -4.03
N VAL A 456 0.33 21.15 -2.72
CA VAL A 456 -0.54 20.50 -1.73
C VAL A 456 -1.15 21.57 -0.83
N VAL A 457 -2.47 21.52 -0.67
CA VAL A 457 -3.18 22.38 0.28
C VAL A 457 -3.61 21.55 1.48
N ASP A 458 -3.22 21.97 2.67
CA ASP A 458 -3.49 21.25 3.92
C ASP A 458 -3.76 22.24 5.07
N PHE A 459 -4.36 21.76 6.16
CA PHE A 459 -4.54 22.55 7.36
C PHE A 459 -3.19 22.86 8.04
N ALA A 460 -3.00 24.11 8.41
CA ALA A 460 -1.92 24.54 9.29
C ALA A 460 -2.35 24.46 10.77
N GLY A 461 -1.39 24.53 11.69
CA GLY A 461 -1.63 24.41 13.13
C GLY A 461 -0.54 23.60 13.83
N PRO A 462 -0.74 23.27 15.12
CA PRO A 462 0.24 22.52 15.90
C PRO A 462 0.59 21.17 15.25
N ALA A 463 1.88 20.86 15.21
CA ALA A 463 2.36 19.53 14.84
C ALA A 463 1.86 18.47 15.85
N GLY A 464 1.70 17.22 15.39
CA GLY A 464 1.27 16.10 16.24
C GLY A 464 -0.25 15.97 16.45
N LEU A 465 -1.06 16.98 16.09
CA LEU A 465 -2.51 16.83 16.06
C LEU A 465 -2.97 16.20 14.75
N ASP A 466 -3.88 15.22 14.84
CA ASP A 466 -4.61 14.73 13.69
C ASP A 466 -5.49 15.83 13.06
N GLU A 467 -6.01 15.59 11.85
CA GLU A 467 -6.78 16.62 11.13
C GLU A 467 -7.99 17.12 11.94
N LYS A 468 -8.64 16.23 12.69
CA LYS A 468 -9.84 16.51 13.47
C LYS A 468 -9.53 17.37 14.69
N ASP A 469 -8.49 17.03 15.41
CA ASP A 469 -8.05 17.77 16.60
C ASP A 469 -7.45 19.12 16.21
N ARG A 470 -6.73 19.19 15.07
CA ARG A 470 -6.24 20.46 14.51
C ARG A 470 -7.39 21.38 14.12
N LEU A 471 -8.42 20.84 13.45
CA LEU A 471 -9.60 21.61 13.10
C LEU A 471 -10.38 22.08 14.33
N ARG A 472 -10.52 21.23 15.36
CA ARG A 472 -11.14 21.63 16.63
C ARG A 472 -10.37 22.78 17.27
N TRP A 473 -9.04 22.66 17.37
CA TRP A 473 -8.15 23.68 17.93
C TRP A 473 -8.27 25.03 17.21
N MET A 474 -8.43 25.00 15.88
CA MET A 474 -8.63 26.16 15.01
C MET A 474 -10.00 26.82 15.28
N LEU A 475 -11.08 26.03 15.23
CA LEU A 475 -12.44 26.53 15.46
C LEU A 475 -12.64 27.14 16.85
N GLU A 476 -12.03 26.56 17.89
CA GLU A 476 -12.06 27.10 19.26
C GLU A 476 -11.41 28.49 19.38
N ARG A 477 -10.50 28.83 18.47
CA ARG A 477 -9.84 30.15 18.40
C ARG A 477 -10.55 31.13 17.47
N GLY A 478 -11.61 30.69 16.80
CA GLY A 478 -12.29 31.48 15.78
C GLY A 478 -11.42 31.72 14.55
N GLU A 479 -10.51 30.81 14.21
CA GLU A 479 -9.58 30.99 13.09
C GLU A 479 -9.42 29.69 12.29
N LEU A 480 -9.32 29.79 10.97
CA LEU A 480 -8.96 28.68 10.08
C LEU A 480 -7.61 28.96 9.44
N TRP A 481 -6.67 28.06 9.67
CA TRP A 481 -5.31 28.16 9.17
C TRP A 481 -5.09 27.10 8.09
N VAL A 482 -4.70 27.56 6.91
CA VAL A 482 -4.43 26.70 5.76
C VAL A 482 -3.04 27.03 5.23
N LYS A 483 -2.29 26.02 4.85
CA LYS A 483 -0.99 26.16 4.19
C LYS A 483 -1.07 25.61 2.79
N ILE A 484 -0.45 26.34 1.86
CA ILE A 484 -0.26 25.91 0.48
C ILE A 484 1.24 25.64 0.31
N VAL A 485 1.56 24.38 0.06
CA VAL A 485 2.93 23.89 -0.07
C VAL A 485 3.24 23.70 -1.55
N PRO A 486 4.30 24.32 -2.09
CA PRO A 486 4.67 24.16 -3.50
C PRO A 486 5.12 22.73 -3.79
N GLY A 487 4.73 22.21 -4.96
CA GLY A 487 5.13 20.91 -5.48
C GLY A 487 6.57 20.91 -6.00
N VAL A 488 7.54 21.29 -5.17
CA VAL A 488 8.93 21.50 -5.55
C VAL A 488 9.87 20.61 -4.74
N ALA A 489 10.92 20.10 -5.39
CA ALA A 489 12.00 19.41 -4.72
C ALA A 489 12.95 20.41 -4.05
N LEU A 490 13.32 20.16 -2.79
CA LEU A 490 14.13 21.07 -1.95
C LEU A 490 15.59 21.15 -2.41
N ASP A 491 16.11 20.08 -3.00
CA ASP A 491 17.47 20.00 -3.54
C ASP A 491 17.61 20.68 -4.92
N ARG A 492 16.49 20.85 -5.64
CA ARG A 492 16.43 21.45 -6.98
C ARG A 492 15.19 22.34 -7.13
N PRO A 493 15.14 23.50 -6.46
CA PRO A 493 14.01 24.39 -6.56
C PRO A 493 13.86 24.97 -7.97
N SER A 494 12.64 24.95 -8.51
CA SER A 494 12.29 25.56 -9.80
C SER A 494 11.32 26.74 -9.60
N PRO A 495 11.59 27.93 -10.17
CA PRO A 495 10.69 29.09 -10.08
C PRO A 495 9.27 28.81 -10.62
N GLU A 496 9.15 27.94 -11.62
CA GLU A 496 7.88 27.53 -12.22
C GLU A 496 6.98 26.77 -11.22
N LYS A 497 7.58 26.12 -10.20
CA LYS A 497 6.85 25.38 -9.16
C LYS A 497 6.49 26.24 -7.95
N GLY A 498 6.85 27.52 -7.93
CA GLY A 498 6.43 28.46 -6.89
C GLY A 498 4.91 28.70 -6.93
N ILE A 499 4.29 28.89 -5.76
CA ILE A 499 2.85 29.18 -5.66
C ILE A 499 2.55 30.54 -6.30
N ASN A 500 1.52 30.60 -7.15
CA ASN A 500 1.01 31.85 -7.68
C ASN A 500 -0.09 32.41 -6.75
N PRO A 501 0.19 33.45 -5.95
CA PRO A 501 -0.77 33.96 -4.95
C PRO A 501 -2.06 34.50 -5.57
N VAL A 502 -2.01 34.98 -6.82
CA VAL A 502 -3.20 35.52 -7.53
C VAL A 502 -4.21 34.42 -7.88
N THR A 503 -3.77 33.15 -7.88
CA THR A 503 -4.63 31.99 -8.18
C THR A 503 -5.23 31.35 -6.95
N VAL A 504 -4.85 31.81 -5.75
CA VAL A 504 -5.39 31.29 -4.50
C VAL A 504 -6.86 31.60 -4.42
N ARG A 505 -7.63 30.60 -4.01
CA ARG A 505 -9.06 30.75 -3.79
C ARG A 505 -9.45 30.03 -2.52
N PHE A 506 -10.18 30.71 -1.64
CA PHE A 506 -10.66 30.19 -0.38
C PHE A 506 -12.17 30.33 -0.33
N TRP A 507 -12.88 29.21 -0.23
CA TRP A 507 -14.34 29.19 -0.12
C TRP A 507 -14.80 28.52 1.18
N ILE A 508 -15.86 29.08 1.75
CA ILE A 508 -16.64 28.47 2.82
C ILE A 508 -18.09 28.41 2.35
N ASN A 509 -18.69 27.22 2.39
CA ASN A 509 -20.03 26.93 1.87
C ASN A 509 -20.22 27.35 0.40
N ASN A 510 -19.16 27.16 -0.41
CA ASN A 510 -19.09 27.58 -1.82
C ASN A 510 -19.13 29.11 -2.08
N TYR A 511 -19.02 29.93 -1.03
CA TYR A 511 -18.87 31.38 -1.17
C TYR A 511 -17.40 31.78 -1.00
N PRO A 512 -16.84 32.64 -1.87
CA PRO A 512 -15.50 33.17 -1.70
C PRO A 512 -15.40 33.94 -0.39
N VAL A 513 -14.38 33.64 0.42
CA VAL A 513 -14.17 34.27 1.73
C VAL A 513 -13.97 35.78 1.58
N GLU A 514 -13.32 36.20 0.50
CA GLU A 514 -13.04 37.61 0.18
C GLU A 514 -14.31 38.41 -0.14
N GLU A 515 -15.40 37.76 -0.54
CA GLU A 515 -16.71 38.40 -0.76
C GLU A 515 -17.55 38.50 0.53
N LEU A 516 -17.17 37.73 1.57
CA LEU A 516 -17.88 37.61 2.83
C LEU A 516 -17.15 38.32 3.99
N THR A 517 -16.61 39.53 3.73
CA THR A 517 -15.79 40.32 4.69
C THR A 517 -16.48 40.65 6.02
N ARG A 518 -17.83 40.62 6.05
CA ARG A 518 -18.61 40.74 7.29
C ARG A 518 -18.38 39.57 8.25
N PHE A 519 -18.18 38.37 7.71
CA PHE A 519 -18.07 37.12 8.49
C PHE A 519 -16.62 36.65 8.62
N PHE A 520 -15.79 36.96 7.64
CA PHE A 520 -14.43 36.47 7.55
C PHE A 520 -13.42 37.57 7.24
N GLU A 521 -12.19 37.39 7.69
CA GLU A 521 -11.05 38.22 7.31
C GLU A 521 -9.90 37.30 6.93
N LEU A 522 -9.39 37.43 5.70
CA LEU A 522 -8.36 36.55 5.14
C LEU A 522 -7.04 37.29 5.05
N ASP A 523 -6.08 36.84 5.83
CA ASP A 523 -4.69 37.27 5.79
C ASP A 523 -3.82 36.21 5.11
N SER A 524 -2.74 36.64 4.48
CA SER A 524 -1.73 35.74 3.95
C SER A 524 -0.32 36.21 4.27
N HIS A 525 0.59 35.26 4.49
CA HIS A 525 2.02 35.52 4.64
C HIS A 525 2.83 34.35 4.12
N TRP A 526 4.10 34.58 3.83
CA TRP A 526 5.03 33.54 3.41
C TRP A 526 5.81 32.99 4.59
N ASP A 527 5.89 31.67 4.67
CA ASP A 527 6.79 30.92 5.56
C ASP A 527 7.75 30.09 4.70
N GLY A 528 8.94 30.64 4.44
CA GLY A 528 9.85 30.12 3.42
C GLY A 528 9.18 30.12 2.04
N LEU A 529 9.00 28.93 1.44
CA LEU A 529 8.30 28.77 0.15
C LEU A 529 6.81 28.45 0.30
N LYS A 530 6.31 28.29 1.53
CA LYS A 530 4.90 27.97 1.81
C LYS A 530 4.09 29.27 1.89
N LEU A 531 2.92 29.26 1.29
CA LEU A 531 1.96 30.35 1.46
C LEU A 531 0.98 29.97 2.56
N MET A 532 1.00 30.75 3.64
CA MET A 532 0.14 30.57 4.80
C MET A 532 -1.07 31.48 4.68
N LEU A 533 -2.26 30.91 4.85
CA LEU A 533 -3.54 31.59 4.84
C LEU A 533 -4.16 31.50 6.23
N ARG A 534 -4.55 32.65 6.78
CA ARG A 534 -5.27 32.74 8.04
C ARG A 534 -6.61 33.40 7.78
N CYS A 535 -7.68 32.64 7.97
CA CYS A 535 -9.05 33.13 7.89
C CYS A 535 -9.60 33.31 9.30
N LEU A 536 -9.70 34.55 9.76
CA LEU A 536 -10.37 34.90 11.01
C LEU A 536 -11.88 34.80 10.81
N VAL A 537 -12.55 34.05 11.69
CA VAL A 537 -13.99 33.83 11.71
C VAL A 537 -14.59 34.80 12.74
N ARG A 538 -15.16 35.93 12.27
CA ARG A 538 -15.65 37.02 13.13
C ARG A 538 -16.84 36.62 13.98
N GLU A 539 -17.67 35.71 13.47
CA GLU A 539 -18.80 35.12 14.17
C GLU A 539 -18.63 33.59 14.17
N PRO A 540 -18.80 32.88 15.31
CA PRO A 540 -18.65 31.43 15.35
C PRO A 540 -19.51 30.73 14.28
N LEU A 541 -18.95 29.69 13.64
CA LEU A 541 -19.73 28.86 12.73
C LEU A 541 -20.91 28.24 13.49
N CYS A 542 -22.11 28.40 12.95
CA CYS A 542 -23.33 27.81 13.52
C CYS A 542 -23.23 26.28 13.60
N SER A 543 -24.05 25.65 14.44
CA SER A 543 -24.21 24.18 14.38
C SER A 543 -24.74 23.76 13.00
N GLY A 544 -24.17 22.71 12.42
CA GLY A 544 -24.52 22.27 11.08
C GLY A 544 -23.33 21.70 10.30
N ARG A 545 -23.51 21.53 8.99
CA ARG A 545 -22.47 21.07 8.07
C ARG A 545 -21.93 22.25 7.28
N HIS A 546 -20.61 22.41 7.30
CA HIS A 546 -19.91 23.46 6.58
C HIS A 546 -18.99 22.83 5.54
N TYR A 547 -18.93 23.42 4.35
CA TYR A 547 -18.07 22.97 3.28
C TYR A 547 -16.89 23.92 3.13
N LEU A 548 -15.68 23.44 3.41
CA LEU A 548 -14.44 24.19 3.23
C LEU A 548 -13.77 23.77 1.92
N GLN A 549 -13.37 24.73 1.11
CA GLN A 549 -12.58 24.49 -0.08
C GLN A 549 -11.44 25.51 -0.22
N VAL A 550 -10.21 25.05 -0.42
CA VAL A 550 -9.07 25.92 -0.75
C VAL A 550 -8.29 25.32 -1.92
N ASN A 551 -7.94 26.15 -2.89
CA ASN A 551 -7.19 25.74 -4.07
C ASN A 551 -6.19 26.82 -4.51
N ALA A 552 -5.18 26.42 -5.28
CA ALA A 552 -4.18 27.31 -5.85
C ALA A 552 -3.56 26.67 -7.10
N VAL A 553 -2.76 27.45 -7.83
CA VAL A 553 -1.98 27.01 -8.99
C VAL A 553 -0.54 27.46 -8.80
N ASP A 554 0.42 26.68 -9.28
CA ASP A 554 1.81 27.14 -9.37
C ASP A 554 2.05 28.09 -10.56
N ASN A 555 3.23 28.69 -10.64
CA ASN A 555 3.60 29.60 -11.73
C ASN A 555 3.62 28.93 -13.11
N GLY A 556 3.78 27.60 -13.16
CA GLY A 556 3.75 26.77 -14.36
C GLY A 556 2.33 26.37 -14.80
N GLY A 557 1.29 26.71 -14.04
CA GLY A 557 -0.10 26.37 -14.36
C GLY A 557 -0.57 25.02 -13.82
N THR A 558 0.18 24.37 -12.94
CA THR A 558 -0.21 23.11 -12.30
C THR A 558 -1.16 23.39 -11.15
N GLU A 559 -2.39 22.86 -11.23
CA GLU A 559 -3.39 22.97 -10.16
C GLU A 559 -2.98 22.16 -8.93
N ALA A 560 -3.21 22.73 -7.75
CA ALA A 560 -2.95 22.07 -6.49
C ALA A 560 -3.90 20.89 -6.25
N ARG A 561 -3.44 19.96 -5.41
CA ARG A 561 -4.34 19.09 -4.65
C ARG A 561 -5.05 19.94 -3.61
N GLY A 562 -6.20 20.48 -4.01
CA GLY A 562 -7.00 21.38 -3.18
C GLY A 562 -7.56 20.68 -1.93
N LEU A 563 -7.69 21.45 -0.87
CA LEU A 563 -8.33 21.01 0.37
C LEU A 563 -9.85 21.12 0.16
N ARG A 564 -10.58 20.01 0.31
CA ARG A 564 -12.05 19.97 0.30
C ARG A 564 -12.55 19.14 1.48
N ARG A 565 -13.33 19.74 2.37
CA ARG A 565 -13.81 19.08 3.61
C ARG A 565 -15.26 19.44 3.92
N GLU A 566 -16.04 18.43 4.31
CA GLU A 566 -17.31 18.62 5.03
C GLU A 566 -17.03 18.57 6.53
N ILE A 567 -17.36 19.64 7.23
CA ILE A 567 -17.13 19.84 8.67
C ILE A 567 -18.49 19.80 9.37
N GLY A 568 -18.74 18.78 10.18
CA GLY A 568 -19.95 18.66 10.99
C GLY A 568 -19.76 19.21 12.41
N ILE A 569 -20.40 20.33 12.73
CA ILE A 569 -20.38 20.96 14.06
C ILE A 569 -21.66 20.57 14.81
N GLY A 570 -21.52 19.73 15.85
CA GLY A 570 -22.63 19.28 16.69
C GLY A 570 -23.22 20.39 17.57
N THR A 571 -24.51 20.29 17.89
CA THR A 571 -25.15 21.10 18.93
C THR A 571 -24.63 20.65 20.30
N ARG A 572 -24.27 21.61 21.17
CA ARG A 572 -24.00 21.32 22.59
C ARG A 572 -25.25 20.84 23.31
#